data_AF-A0A511QX12-F1
#
_entry.id   AF-A0A511QX12-F1
#
_cell.length_a   1.000
_cell.length_b   1.000
_cell.length_c   1.000
_cell.angle_alpha   90.00
_cell.angle_beta   90.00
_cell.angle_gamma   90.00
#
_symmetry.space_group_name_H-M   'P 1'
#
loop_
_entity.id
_entity.type
_entity.pdbx_description
1 polymer ?
#
loop_
_entity_poly.entity_id
_entity_poly.type
_entity_poly.pdbx_seq_one_letter_code
_entity_poly.pdbx_strand_id
1 'polypeptide(L)'
;MLETVIQSLFAQAQAQNGRASTCLSKGLWLVADTRSARRTLVLFRRVGQPSMQEARICAKYAGFKAYAIAPHGNKLVIFEKE
;
A
#
# COMPACT_ATOMS: atom_id res chain seq x y z
N MET A 1 13.43 -6.72 -4.22
CA MET A 1 13.63 -5.59 -3.28
C MET A 1 12.31 -4.90 -2.91
N LEU A 2 11.55 -4.33 -3.85
CA LEU A 2 10.25 -3.70 -3.54
C LEU A 2 9.20 -4.69 -2.96
N GLU A 3 9.16 -5.91 -3.49
CA GLU A 3 8.32 -6.98 -2.97
C GLU A 3 8.57 -7.29 -1.50
N THR A 4 9.84 -7.51 -1.12
CA THR A 4 10.25 -7.74 0.25
C THR A 4 9.84 -6.58 1.15
N VAL A 5 10.00 -5.33 0.70
CA VAL A 5 9.57 -4.16 1.47
C VAL A 5 8.06 -4.18 1.74
N ILE A 6 7.24 -4.46 0.72
CA ILE A 6 5.77 -4.48 0.87
C ILE A 6 5.33 -5.66 1.75
N GLN A 7 5.91 -6.85 1.58
CA GLN A 7 5.61 -8.01 2.42
C GLN A 7 6.02 -7.77 3.88
N SER A 8 7.22 -7.24 4.12
CA SER A 8 7.67 -6.86 5.46
C SER A 8 6.79 -5.77 6.06
N LEU A 9 6.29 -4.81 5.26
CA LEU A 9 5.39 -3.76 5.71
C LEU A 9 4.05 -4.35 6.20
N PHE A 10 3.49 -5.34 5.49
CA PHE A 10 2.28 -6.02 5.93
C PHE A 10 2.51 -6.86 7.20
N ALA A 11 3.66 -7.55 7.30
CA ALA A 11 4.02 -8.27 8.52
C ALA A 11 4.18 -7.32 9.72
N GLN A 12 4.81 -6.16 9.52
CA GLN A 12 4.92 -5.11 10.54
C GLN A 12 3.55 -4.56 10.92
N ALA A 13 2.65 -4.33 9.96
CA ALA A 13 1.29 -3.85 10.25
C ALA A 13 0.56 -4.85 11.14
N GLN A 14 0.63 -6.15 10.85
CA GLN A 14 0.04 -7.19 11.69
C GLN A 14 0.63 -7.20 13.12
N ALA A 15 1.93 -6.97 13.27
CA ALA A 15 2.59 -6.89 14.58
C ALA A 15 2.29 -5.59 15.34
N GLN A 16 1.97 -4.48 14.65
CA GLN A 16 1.79 -3.13 15.22
C GLN A 16 0.32 -2.69 15.19
N ASN A 17 -0.58 -3.46 15.80
CA ASN A 17 -2.01 -3.12 15.93
C ASN A 17 -2.72 -2.85 14.58
N GLY A 18 -2.23 -3.47 13.51
CA GLY A 18 -2.85 -3.50 12.19
C GLY A 18 -2.45 -2.35 11.25
N ARG A 19 -1.45 -1.52 11.55
CA ARG A 19 -0.99 -0.48 10.62
C ARG A 19 0.50 -0.23 10.69
N ALA A 20 1.16 -0.15 9.54
CA ALA A 20 2.57 0.23 9.42
C ALA A 20 2.79 1.11 8.20
N SER A 21 3.84 1.93 8.22
CA SER A 21 4.20 2.82 7.11
C SER A 21 5.69 2.82 6.81
N THR A 22 6.05 2.94 5.54
CA THR A 22 7.43 3.10 5.09
C THR A 22 7.51 4.06 3.93
N CYS A 23 8.69 4.65 3.72
CA CYS A 23 8.97 5.56 2.61
C CYS A 23 9.91 4.88 1.62
N LEU A 24 9.52 4.86 0.35
CA LEU A 24 10.34 4.37 -0.74
C LEU A 24 11.20 5.50 -1.33
N SER A 25 12.19 5.11 -2.13
CA SER A 25 12.96 6.03 -2.95
C SER A 25 12.02 6.87 -3.85
N LYS A 26 12.38 8.13 -4.08
CA LYS A 26 11.56 9.15 -4.78
C LYS A 26 10.36 9.70 -3.98
N GLY A 27 10.31 9.45 -2.67
CA GLY A 27 9.36 10.10 -1.74
C GLY A 27 7.94 9.54 -1.76
N LEU A 28 7.77 8.31 -2.27
CA LEU A 28 6.51 7.58 -2.23
C LEU A 28 6.35 6.90 -0.88
N TRP A 29 5.34 7.30 -0.12
CA TRP A 29 4.99 6.66 1.14
C TRP A 29 3.99 5.55 0.92
N LEU A 30 4.24 4.42 1.57
CA LEU A 30 3.37 3.26 1.63
C LEU A 30 2.84 3.10 3.06
N VAL A 31 1.56 2.77 3.18
CA VAL A 31 0.93 2.41 4.45
C VAL A 31 0.17 1.10 4.26
N ALA A 32 0.59 0.05 4.95
CA ALA A 32 -0.20 -1.16 5.05
C ALA A 32 -1.20 -1.02 6.19
N ASP A 33 -2.47 -1.35 5.93
CA ASP A 33 -3.53 -1.44 6.91
C ASP A 33 -4.16 -2.84 6.83
N THR A 34 -4.09 -3.56 7.95
CA THR A 34 -4.63 -4.92 8.13
C THR A 34 -5.69 -4.96 9.23
N ARG A 35 -6.21 -3.80 9.66
CA ARG A 35 -7.28 -3.74 10.67
C ARG A 35 -8.64 -4.13 10.11
N SER A 36 -8.84 -3.88 8.81
CA SER A 36 -10.05 -4.30 8.10
C SER A 36 -9.96 -5.76 7.69
N ALA A 37 -11.11 -6.39 7.45
CA ALA A 37 -11.19 -7.75 6.90
C ALA A 37 -10.40 -7.92 5.59
N ARG A 38 -10.18 -6.81 4.86
CA ARG A 38 -9.41 -6.75 3.61
C ARG A 38 -8.08 -6.05 3.85
N ARG A 39 -7.00 -6.65 3.34
CA ARG A 39 -5.68 -6.02 3.31
C ARG A 39 -5.74 -4.77 2.44
N THR A 40 -5.27 -3.66 2.98
CA THR A 40 -5.27 -2.37 2.31
C THR A 40 -3.85 -1.80 2.25
N LEU A 41 -3.48 -1.24 1.10
CA LEU A 41 -2.22 -0.54 0.88
C LEU A 41 -2.51 0.88 0.39
N VAL A 42 -2.05 1.87 1.14
CA VAL A 42 -2.24 3.29 0.78
C VAL A 42 -0.91 3.86 0.29
N LEU A 43 -0.95 4.49 -0.88
CA LEU A 43 0.15 5.21 -1.49
C LEU A 43 -0.10 6.70 -1.34
N PHE A 44 0.92 7.48 -0.95
CA PHE A 44 0.83 8.94 -0.96
C PHE A 44 2.20 9.58 -1.14
N ARG A 45 2.22 10.86 -1.53
CA ARG A 45 3.42 11.68 -1.61
C ARG A 45 3.22 12.98 -0.83
N ARG A 46 4.30 13.55 -0.30
CA ARG A 46 4.25 14.87 0.34
C ARG A 46 4.00 15.98 -0.68
N VAL A 47 4.50 15.80 -1.90
CA VAL A 47 4.33 16.72 -3.04
C VAL A 47 3.89 15.90 -4.25
N GLY A 48 2.80 16.34 -4.89
CA GLY A 48 2.17 15.64 -6.02
C GLY A 48 1.29 14.47 -5.60
N GLN A 49 0.96 13.62 -6.57
CA GLN A 49 0.10 12.45 -6.38
C GLN A 49 0.81 11.18 -6.89
N PRO A 50 0.64 10.03 -6.22
CA PRO A 50 1.05 8.75 -6.77
C PRO A 50 0.33 8.49 -8.09
N SER A 51 1.02 7.86 -9.04
CA SER A 51 0.44 7.43 -10.31
C SER A 51 -0.33 6.11 -10.18
N MET A 52 -1.32 5.91 -11.04
CA MET A 52 -2.02 4.61 -11.15
C MET A 52 -1.07 3.46 -11.50
N GLN A 53 0.02 3.75 -12.23
CA GLN A 53 1.04 2.75 -12.55
C GLN A 53 1.79 2.29 -11.30
N GLU A 54 2.21 3.22 -10.43
CA GLU A 54 2.83 2.89 -9.14
C GLU A 54 1.88 2.05 -8.27
N ALA A 55 0.60 2.42 -8.21
CA ALA A 55 -0.39 1.64 -7.46
C ALA A 55 -0.52 0.20 -7.97
N ARG A 56 -0.58 0.00 -9.29
CA ARG A 56 -0.63 -1.35 -9.89
C ARG A 56 0.63 -2.17 -9.59
N ILE A 57 1.80 -1.54 -9.64
CA ILE A 57 3.08 -2.20 -9.30
C ILE A 57 3.08 -2.62 -7.83
N CYS A 58 2.70 -1.72 -6.92
CA CYS A 58 2.62 -2.03 -5.49
C CYS A 58 1.57 -3.12 -5.19
N ALA A 59 0.41 -3.10 -5.86
CA ALA A 59 -0.61 -4.13 -5.71
C ALA A 59 -0.11 -5.52 -6.13
N LYS A 60 0.62 -5.61 -7.25
CA LYS A 60 1.23 -6.86 -7.73
C LYS A 60 2.16 -7.46 -6.66
N TYR A 61 2.98 -6.62 -6.04
CA TYR A 61 3.94 -7.04 -5.02
C TYR A 61 3.34 -7.28 -3.64
N ALA A 62 2.16 -6.72 -3.35
CA ALA A 62 1.40 -7.03 -2.14
C ALA A 62 0.80 -8.44 -2.15
N GLY A 63 0.81 -9.12 -3.31
CA GLY A 63 0.22 -10.46 -3.46
C GLY A 63 -1.30 -10.45 -3.37
N PHE A 64 -1.95 -9.38 -3.83
CA PHE A 64 -3.41 -9.32 -3.93
C PHE A 64 -3.89 -10.14 -5.14
N LYS A 65 -4.76 -11.13 -4.91
CA LYS A 65 -5.33 -11.95 -6.01
C LYS A 65 -6.30 -11.13 -6.86
N ALA A 66 -7.16 -10.36 -6.21
CA ALA A 66 -8.04 -9.37 -6.81
C ALA A 66 -7.95 -8.08 -6.00
N TYR A 67 -7.94 -6.93 -6.67
CA TYR A 67 -7.84 -5.64 -5.99
C TYR A 67 -8.63 -4.54 -6.70
N ALA A 68 -8.97 -3.50 -5.96
CA ALA A 68 -9.39 -2.21 -6.52
C ALA A 68 -8.45 -1.10 -6.08
N ILE A 69 -8.41 -0.05 -6.88
CA ILE A 69 -7.67 1.18 -6.60
C ILE A 69 -8.69 2.32 -6.56
N ALA A 70 -8.76 3.03 -5.46
CA ALA A 70 -9.60 4.21 -5.28
C ALA A 70 -8.72 5.45 -5.01
N PRO A 71 -8.90 6.54 -5.78
CA PRO A 71 -8.29 7.82 -5.44
C PRO A 71 -8.99 8.44 -4.22
N HIS A 72 -8.22 8.98 -3.28
CA HIS A 72 -8.73 9.67 -2.10
C HIS A 72 -7.86 10.89 -1.75
N GLY A 73 -8.21 12.05 -2.30
CA GLY A 73 -7.38 13.26 -2.18
C GLY A 73 -6.03 13.06 -2.87
N ASN A 74 -4.93 13.28 -2.14
CA ASN A 74 -3.56 13.06 -2.63
C ASN A 74 -3.05 11.61 -2.43
N LYS A 75 -3.95 10.66 -2.19
CA LYS A 75 -3.65 9.26 -1.90
C LYS A 75 -4.28 8.34 -2.93
N LEU A 76 -3.61 7.22 -3.20
CA LEU A 76 -4.23 6.08 -3.87
C LEU A 76 -4.38 4.96 -2.85
N VAL A 77 -5.61 4.48 -2.68
CA VAL A 77 -5.95 3.40 -1.76
C VAL A 77 -6.16 2.13 -2.57
N ILE A 78 -5.37 1.11 -2.30
CA ILE A 78 -5.47 -0.21 -2.90
C ILE A 78 -6.06 -1.15 -1.85
N PHE A 79 -7.11 -1.87 -2.18
CA PHE A 79 -7.71 -2.84 -1.27
C PHE A 79 -7.98 -4.16 -1.97
N GLU A 80 -7.74 -5.24 -1.26
CA GLU A 80 -8.03 -6.59 -1.72
C GLU A 80 -9.53 -6.79 -1.88
N LYS A 81 -9.95 -7.38 -3.00
CA LYS A 81 -11.32 -7.84 -3.22
C LYS A 81 -11.39 -9.33 -2.88
N GLU A 82 -12.51 -9.73 -2.30
CA GLU A 82 -12.89 -11.14 -2.15
C GLU A 82 -13.27 -11.76 -3.51
#